data_AF-A0A4P6H2P4-F1
#
_entry.id   AF-A0A4P6H2P4-F1
#
_cell.length_a   1.000
_cell.length_b   1.000
_cell.length_c   1.000
_cell.angle_alpha   90.00
_cell.angle_beta   90.00
_cell.angle_gamma   90.00
#
_symmetry.space_group_name_H-M   'P 1'
#
loop_
_entity.id
_entity.type
_entity.pdbx_description
1 polymer ?
#
loop_
_entity_poly.entity_id
_entity_poly.type
_entity_poly.pdbx_seq_one_letter_code
_entity_poly.pdbx_strand_id
1 'polypeptide(L)'
;MCARNGASAAKPAPSSARNVARLIQAISAPYLIERSLGLSSIETTSPCGLSCPVSDKAQASALIQVKASPGSTRQSGQGKRRGGSFVRREWLVKTVTARRSPKHRAAVLELNRPRHPALVIQRVHEDKLALCAALETIADALPNGVCRAECLRIASLLLPLLRKAHAYEEDVVFPAFAAAETEADPDLTIRRLRAEHVEDESFADEVTEILLAVGHGEPIGNAEALGFMLRGLFETLRRHIAFEREHVLPAILAG
;
A
#
# COMPACT_ATOMS: atom_id res chain seq x y z
N MET A 1 -19.94 59.89 -19.64
CA MET A 1 -20.21 58.51 -20.09
C MET A 1 -18.95 57.68 -19.87
N CYS A 2 -18.98 56.76 -18.91
CA CYS A 2 -18.22 55.49 -18.87
C CYS A 2 -18.57 54.79 -17.55
N ALA A 3 -19.39 53.74 -17.67
CA ALA A 3 -19.84 52.92 -16.57
C ALA A 3 -18.68 52.05 -16.03
N ARG A 4 -18.51 52.00 -14.71
CA ARG A 4 -17.71 50.96 -14.05
C ARG A 4 -18.65 49.85 -13.62
N ASN A 5 -18.59 48.73 -14.33
CA ASN A 5 -19.26 47.49 -13.94
C ASN A 5 -18.51 46.84 -12.79
N GLY A 6 -19.23 46.55 -11.71
CA GLY A 6 -18.82 45.59 -10.70
C GLY A 6 -18.97 44.17 -11.23
N ALA A 7 -17.91 43.39 -11.12
CA ALA A 7 -17.96 41.93 -11.29
C ALA A 7 -17.37 41.29 -10.03
N SER A 8 -18.27 40.71 -9.24
CA SER A 8 -17.96 39.82 -8.14
C SER A 8 -17.34 38.53 -8.69
N ALA A 9 -16.05 38.30 -8.41
CA ALA A 9 -15.39 37.05 -8.72
C ALA A 9 -15.75 36.03 -7.61
N ALA A 10 -16.71 35.15 -7.91
CA ALA A 10 -16.97 33.97 -7.10
C ALA A 10 -15.73 33.05 -7.13
N LYS A 11 -15.15 32.78 -5.96
CA LYS A 11 -14.09 31.78 -5.79
C LYS A 11 -14.62 30.39 -6.18
N PRO A 12 -13.90 29.61 -7.01
CA PRO A 12 -14.25 28.21 -7.23
C PRO A 12 -13.91 27.38 -5.99
N ALA A 13 -14.85 26.56 -5.53
CA ALA A 13 -14.65 25.59 -4.47
C ALA A 13 -13.67 24.48 -4.92
N PRO A 14 -12.76 23.99 -4.04
CA PRO A 14 -11.76 23.02 -4.45
C PRO A 14 -12.39 21.63 -4.65
N SER A 15 -12.34 21.16 -5.90
CA SER A 15 -12.66 19.80 -6.33
C SER A 15 -11.64 18.74 -5.87
N SER A 16 -10.61 19.14 -5.12
CA SER A 16 -9.50 18.26 -4.67
C SER A 16 -9.91 17.33 -3.52
N ALA A 17 -10.74 17.79 -2.57
CA ALA A 17 -11.09 17.01 -1.38
C ALA A 17 -11.93 15.75 -1.66
N ARG A 18 -12.72 15.75 -2.75
CA ARG A 18 -13.53 14.57 -3.14
C ARG A 18 -12.72 13.46 -3.83
N ASN A 19 -11.56 13.80 -4.40
CA ASN A 19 -10.70 12.83 -5.06
C ASN A 19 -9.77 12.12 -4.07
N VAL A 20 -9.29 12.82 -3.04
CA VAL A 20 -8.48 12.23 -1.96
C VAL A 20 -9.30 11.24 -1.13
N ALA A 21 -10.56 11.57 -0.81
CA ALA A 21 -11.46 10.66 -0.08
C ALA A 21 -11.77 9.36 -0.85
N ARG A 22 -11.77 9.38 -2.20
CA ARG A 22 -11.95 8.17 -3.02
C ARG A 22 -10.69 7.32 -3.14
N LEU A 23 -9.50 7.92 -3.06
CA LEU A 23 -8.24 7.18 -3.02
C LEU A 23 -8.06 6.43 -1.70
N ILE A 24 -8.46 7.05 -0.58
CA ILE A 24 -8.40 6.43 0.76
C ILE A 24 -9.37 5.24 0.88
N GLN A 25 -10.55 5.32 0.24
CA GLN A 25 -11.55 4.25 0.28
C GLN A 25 -11.23 3.07 -0.67
N ALA A 26 -10.47 3.30 -1.76
CA ALA A 26 -10.09 2.25 -2.70
C ALA A 26 -8.95 1.34 -2.21
N ILE A 27 -8.18 1.76 -1.20
CA ILE A 27 -7.07 0.99 -0.63
C ILE A 27 -7.50 0.24 0.66
N SER A 28 -8.77 0.37 1.06
CA SER A 28 -9.35 -0.35 2.21
C SER A 28 -9.96 -1.72 1.84
N ALA A 29 -9.76 -2.21 0.61
CA ALA A 29 -10.15 -3.57 0.25
C ALA A 29 -9.02 -4.56 0.63
N PRO A 30 -9.27 -5.54 1.53
CA PRO A 30 -8.28 -6.52 1.95
C PRO A 30 -8.08 -7.53 0.81
N TYR A 31 -7.02 -7.38 0.02
CA TYR A 31 -6.66 -8.34 -1.02
C TYR A 31 -5.54 -9.28 -0.52
N LEU A 32 -5.98 -10.41 0.02
CA LEU A 32 -5.47 -11.77 -0.24
C LEU A 32 -3.95 -11.98 -0.19
N ILE A 33 -3.40 -12.11 1.01
CA ILE A 33 -2.24 -12.98 1.27
C ILE A 33 -2.71 -14.03 2.29
N GLU A 34 -3.63 -14.91 1.91
CA GLU A 34 -3.93 -16.09 2.75
C GLU A 34 -4.70 -17.24 2.06
N ARG A 35 -4.75 -17.32 0.72
CA ARG A 35 -5.50 -18.44 0.09
C ARG A 35 -4.94 -19.04 -1.20
N SER A 36 -3.62 -18.99 -1.37
CA SER A 36 -2.90 -19.77 -2.39
C SER A 36 -1.80 -20.69 -1.85
N LEU A 37 -1.56 -20.70 -0.53
CA LEU A 37 -0.59 -21.62 0.08
C LEU A 37 -1.32 -22.53 1.05
N GLY A 38 -1.74 -23.69 0.56
CA GLY A 38 -2.28 -24.77 1.40
C GLY A 38 -1.19 -25.33 2.32
N LEU A 39 -0.91 -24.63 3.41
CA LEU A 39 -0.06 -25.11 4.48
C LEU A 39 -0.96 -25.67 5.58
N SER A 40 -1.33 -26.93 5.42
CA SER A 40 -1.44 -27.82 6.57
C SER A 40 -0.08 -27.88 7.26
N SER A 41 -0.09 -27.82 8.59
CA SER A 41 1.03 -28.04 9.52
C SER A 41 2.19 -28.85 8.94
N ILE A 42 3.38 -28.25 8.80
CA ILE A 42 4.64 -28.97 8.65
C ILE A 42 5.74 -28.22 9.42
N GLU A 43 6.59 -29.03 10.05
CA GLU A 43 7.66 -28.79 10.99
C GLU A 43 8.73 -27.78 10.55
N THR A 44 9.45 -27.29 11.56
CA THR A 44 10.69 -26.52 11.47
C THR A 44 11.76 -27.24 10.65
N THR A 45 11.93 -26.88 9.39
CA THR A 45 13.15 -27.18 8.63
C THR A 45 13.58 -25.97 7.80
N SER A 46 14.85 -25.60 7.99
CA SER A 46 15.64 -24.55 7.34
C SER A 46 15.44 -24.43 5.82
N PRO A 47 15.53 -23.22 5.23
CA PRO A 47 15.69 -23.10 3.78
C PRO A 47 16.84 -22.14 3.42
N CYS A 48 18.08 -22.56 3.60
CA CYS A 48 19.17 -22.14 2.72
C CYS A 48 19.75 -23.40 2.08
N GLY A 49 19.03 -23.91 1.09
CA GLY A 49 19.28 -25.23 0.48
C GLY A 49 19.16 -25.24 -1.04
N LEU A 50 19.44 -24.11 -1.70
CA LEU A 50 19.56 -24.07 -3.15
C LEU A 50 20.91 -23.47 -3.54
N SER A 51 21.73 -24.31 -4.15
CA SER A 51 22.93 -23.93 -4.88
C SER A 51 22.53 -22.99 -6.01
N CYS A 52 23.00 -21.74 -5.96
CA CYS A 52 22.95 -20.84 -7.11
C CYS A 52 24.02 -21.28 -8.13
N PRO A 53 23.67 -21.71 -9.35
CA PRO A 53 24.67 -21.93 -10.38
C PRO A 53 25.15 -20.58 -10.93
N VAL A 54 26.46 -20.38 -10.94
CA VAL A 54 27.13 -19.33 -11.69
C VAL A 54 27.20 -19.78 -13.16
N SER A 55 26.62 -19.04 -14.11
CA SER A 55 27.19 -18.84 -15.46
C SER A 55 26.34 -17.95 -16.37
N ASP A 56 27.01 -16.91 -16.86
CA ASP A 56 27.13 -16.43 -18.24
C ASP A 56 25.98 -16.58 -19.27
N LYS A 57 25.62 -15.40 -19.80
CA LYS A 57 25.29 -15.04 -21.20
C LYS A 57 24.26 -15.82 -22.02
N ALA A 58 23.38 -14.98 -22.59
CA ALA A 58 22.85 -14.99 -23.98
C ALA A 58 21.41 -15.49 -24.21
N GLN A 59 20.61 -14.52 -24.67
CA GLN A 59 19.61 -14.60 -25.75
C GLN A 59 18.38 -15.52 -25.60
N ALA A 60 17.18 -14.94 -25.67
CA ALA A 60 16.45 -14.78 -26.94
C ALA A 60 15.04 -14.20 -26.71
N SER A 61 14.70 -13.18 -27.51
CA SER A 61 13.34 -12.69 -27.71
C SER A 61 12.49 -13.68 -28.49
N ALA A 62 11.22 -13.85 -28.11
CA ALA A 62 10.20 -14.49 -28.94
C ALA A 62 8.96 -13.59 -29.04
N LEU A 63 8.79 -12.97 -30.21
CA LEU A 63 7.57 -12.33 -30.68
C LEU A 63 6.47 -13.37 -30.90
N ILE A 64 5.27 -13.10 -30.39
CA ILE A 64 4.05 -13.85 -30.72
C ILE A 64 3.45 -13.25 -31.99
N GLN A 65 3.41 -14.02 -33.09
CA GLN A 65 2.59 -13.73 -34.27
C GLN A 65 1.20 -14.35 -34.11
N VAL A 66 0.15 -13.52 -34.28
CA VAL A 66 -1.24 -13.96 -34.42
C VAL A 66 -1.51 -14.25 -35.90
N LYS A 67 -1.78 -15.52 -36.23
CA LYS A 67 -2.26 -15.97 -37.55
C LYS A 67 -3.76 -15.74 -37.66
N ALA A 68 -4.19 -14.90 -38.61
CA ALA A 68 -5.55 -14.88 -39.13
C ALA A 68 -5.71 -15.91 -40.25
N SER A 69 -6.89 -16.50 -40.39
CA SER A 69 -7.30 -17.23 -41.60
C SER A 69 -8.75 -16.92 -41.98
N PRO A 70 -9.11 -17.03 -43.27
CA PRO A 70 -10.19 -16.23 -43.85
C PRO A 70 -11.41 -17.04 -44.30
N GLY A 71 -12.53 -16.32 -44.42
CA GLY A 71 -13.40 -16.36 -45.62
C GLY A 71 -14.34 -17.56 -45.80
N SER A 72 -15.64 -17.30 -45.74
CA SER A 72 -16.63 -17.96 -46.60
C SER A 72 -17.68 -16.95 -47.04
N THR A 73 -17.97 -16.96 -48.34
CA THR A 73 -18.72 -15.95 -49.09
C THR A 73 -19.94 -16.61 -49.75
N ARG A 74 -21.05 -15.86 -49.80
CA ARG A 74 -22.27 -16.01 -50.65
C ARG A 74 -23.20 -17.19 -50.31
N GLN A 75 -24.53 -17.10 -50.45
CA GLN A 75 -25.31 -16.33 -51.42
C GLN A 75 -26.77 -16.10 -50.96
N SER A 76 -27.41 -15.16 -51.64
CA SER A 76 -28.78 -14.64 -51.56
C SER A 76 -29.92 -15.63 -51.85
N GLY A 77 -31.09 -15.39 -51.24
CA GLY A 77 -32.37 -15.92 -51.70
C GLY A 77 -33.58 -15.18 -51.08
N GLN A 78 -34.39 -14.54 -51.94
CA GLN A 78 -35.62 -13.82 -51.60
C GLN A 78 -36.76 -14.77 -51.17
N GLY A 79 -37.68 -14.32 -50.30
CA GLY A 79 -38.93 -15.06 -50.06
C GLY A 79 -39.89 -14.56 -48.98
N LYS A 80 -40.77 -13.63 -49.39
CA LYS A 80 -42.23 -13.59 -49.10
C LYS A 80 -42.75 -13.59 -47.65
N ARG A 81 -43.39 -12.46 -47.32
CA ARG A 81 -44.29 -12.22 -46.17
C ARG A 81 -45.39 -13.28 -46.05
N ARG A 82 -45.68 -13.73 -44.82
CA ARG A 82 -47.04 -13.96 -44.28
C ARG A 82 -47.01 -14.14 -42.75
N GLY A 83 -48.09 -13.68 -42.12
CA GLY A 83 -48.19 -13.33 -40.71
C GLY A 83 -48.05 -14.46 -39.70
N GLY A 84 -47.58 -14.08 -38.52
CA GLY A 84 -47.54 -14.87 -37.31
C GLY A 84 -47.49 -13.91 -36.12
N SER A 85 -48.46 -14.05 -35.23
CA SER A 85 -48.80 -13.16 -34.12
C SER A 85 -47.63 -12.65 -33.27
N PHE A 86 -47.58 -11.32 -33.13
CA PHE A 86 -46.78 -10.58 -32.17
C PHE A 86 -47.23 -10.90 -30.73
N VAL A 87 -46.56 -11.85 -30.07
CA VAL A 87 -46.70 -12.05 -28.62
C VAL A 87 -45.71 -11.13 -27.93
N ARG A 88 -46.23 -9.98 -27.50
CA ARG A 88 -45.57 -8.98 -26.66
C ARG A 88 -45.19 -9.64 -25.33
N ARG A 89 -43.92 -10.01 -25.13
CA ARG A 89 -43.36 -10.25 -23.79
C ARG A 89 -42.56 -9.02 -23.40
N GLU A 90 -43.25 -8.12 -22.71
CA GLU A 90 -42.67 -7.05 -21.91
C GLU A 90 -41.65 -7.66 -20.95
N TRP A 91 -40.37 -7.59 -21.29
CA TRP A 91 -39.32 -7.59 -20.28
C TRP A 91 -39.40 -6.24 -19.58
N LEU A 92 -40.26 -6.22 -18.57
CA LEU A 92 -40.32 -5.21 -17.55
C LEU A 92 -38.91 -5.05 -16.99
N VAL A 93 -38.23 -3.98 -17.38
CA VAL A 93 -37.06 -3.45 -16.68
C VAL A 93 -37.59 -3.00 -15.31
N LYS A 94 -37.74 -3.96 -14.40
CA LYS A 94 -37.92 -3.67 -12.98
C LYS A 94 -36.62 -3.07 -12.52
N THR A 95 -36.58 -1.74 -12.48
CA THR A 95 -35.57 -1.01 -11.72
C THR A 95 -35.54 -1.64 -10.33
N VAL A 96 -34.42 -2.29 -10.01
CA VAL A 96 -34.13 -2.77 -8.66
C VAL A 96 -33.83 -1.53 -7.82
N THR A 97 -34.85 -0.76 -7.48
CA THR A 97 -34.88 -0.02 -6.22
C THR A 97 -35.45 -0.97 -5.17
N ALA A 98 -34.82 -2.14 -4.99
CA ALA A 98 -35.08 -2.95 -3.83
C ALA A 98 -34.73 -2.08 -2.62
N ARG A 99 -35.74 -1.77 -1.79
CA ARG A 99 -35.52 -1.17 -0.47
C ARG A 99 -34.53 -2.08 0.26
N ARG A 100 -33.25 -1.69 0.31
CA ARG A 100 -32.24 -2.44 1.06
C ARG A 100 -32.74 -2.57 2.49
N SER A 101 -32.82 -3.82 2.97
CA SER A 101 -33.25 -4.15 4.33
C SER A 101 -32.52 -3.26 5.34
N PRO A 102 -33.19 -2.78 6.41
CA PRO A 102 -32.56 -2.04 7.49
C PRO A 102 -31.28 -2.72 8.02
N LYS A 103 -31.27 -4.07 8.06
CA LYS A 103 -30.10 -4.88 8.46
C LYS A 103 -28.91 -4.70 7.50
N HIS A 104 -29.16 -4.67 6.19
CA HIS A 104 -28.12 -4.45 5.19
C HIS A 104 -27.62 -3.00 5.21
N ARG A 105 -28.47 -2.02 5.54
CA ARG A 105 -28.04 -0.62 5.72
C ARG A 105 -27.20 -0.45 6.98
N ALA A 106 -27.58 -1.09 8.08
CA ALA A 106 -26.80 -1.10 9.33
C ALA A 106 -25.42 -1.76 9.14
N ALA A 107 -25.37 -2.95 8.51
CA ALA A 107 -24.10 -3.63 8.23
C ALA A 107 -23.15 -2.80 7.33
N VAL A 108 -23.69 -2.09 6.33
CA VAL A 108 -22.89 -1.20 5.47
C VAL A 108 -22.41 0.05 6.22
N LEU A 109 -23.18 0.56 7.18
CA LEU A 109 -22.77 1.69 8.03
C LEU A 109 -21.70 1.28 9.06
N GLU A 110 -21.80 0.06 9.59
CA GLU A 110 -20.84 -0.51 10.53
C GLU A 110 -19.49 -0.82 9.86
N LEU A 111 -19.52 -1.35 8.64
CA LEU A 111 -18.33 -1.53 7.80
C LEU A 111 -17.67 -0.20 7.36
N ASN A 112 -18.45 0.88 7.29
CA ASN A 112 -17.97 2.22 6.95
C ASN A 112 -17.63 3.07 8.17
N ARG A 113 -17.70 2.52 9.39
CA ARG A 113 -17.31 3.27 10.58
C ARG A 113 -15.81 3.55 10.49
N PRO A 114 -15.37 4.80 10.60
CA PRO A 114 -13.95 5.10 10.62
C PRO A 114 -13.30 4.32 11.76
N ARG A 115 -12.23 3.58 11.45
CA ARG A 115 -11.46 2.86 12.46
C ARG A 115 -10.85 3.88 13.40
N HIS A 116 -10.85 3.56 14.69
CA HIS A 116 -10.20 4.41 15.68
C HIS A 116 -8.71 4.59 15.32
N PRO A 117 -8.14 5.82 15.35
CA PRO A 117 -6.75 6.06 14.97
C PRO A 117 -5.76 5.11 15.67
N ALA A 118 -5.99 4.85 16.96
CA ALA A 118 -5.21 3.90 17.77
C ALA A 118 -5.11 2.47 17.16
N LEU A 119 -6.19 1.94 16.60
CA LEU A 119 -6.18 0.60 16.00
C LEU A 119 -5.40 0.56 14.69
N VAL A 120 -5.45 1.65 13.92
CA VAL A 120 -4.73 1.74 12.66
C VAL A 120 -3.24 1.91 12.91
N ILE A 121 -2.84 2.78 13.85
CA ILE A 121 -1.43 3.01 14.15
C ILE A 121 -0.77 1.78 14.78
N GLN A 122 -1.48 1.01 15.61
CA GLN A 122 -1.00 -0.29 16.09
C GLN A 122 -0.64 -1.24 14.94
N ARG A 123 -1.49 -1.29 13.89
CA ARG A 123 -1.20 -2.10 12.71
C ARG A 123 -0.01 -1.56 11.92
N VAL A 124 0.08 -0.24 11.77
CA VAL A 124 1.24 0.41 11.13
C VAL A 124 2.54 0.08 11.88
N HIS A 125 2.52 0.06 13.22
CA HIS A 125 3.68 -0.36 14.02
C HIS A 125 4.06 -1.82 13.77
N GLU A 126 3.08 -2.73 13.67
CA GLU A 126 3.36 -4.14 13.32
C GLU A 126 4.05 -4.24 11.96
N ASP A 127 3.57 -3.50 10.96
CA ASP A 127 4.13 -3.51 9.61
C ASP A 127 5.58 -2.92 9.62
N LYS A 128 5.84 -1.82 10.35
CA LYS A 128 7.20 -1.26 10.54
C LYS A 128 8.13 -2.26 11.27
N LEU A 129 7.64 -2.96 12.30
CA LEU A 129 8.44 -3.94 13.05
C LEU A 129 8.77 -5.18 12.21
N ALA A 130 7.85 -5.65 11.36
CA ALA A 130 8.11 -6.73 10.42
C ALA A 130 9.22 -6.35 9.42
N LEU A 131 9.21 -5.09 8.94
CA LEU A 131 10.28 -4.55 8.11
C LEU A 131 11.62 -4.51 8.85
N CYS A 132 11.64 -4.06 10.11
CA CYS A 132 12.83 -4.06 10.96
C CYS A 132 13.43 -5.47 11.12
N ALA A 133 12.58 -6.48 11.36
CA ALA A 133 13.03 -7.87 11.49
C ALA A 133 13.64 -8.42 10.19
N ALA A 134 13.11 -8.01 9.03
CA ALA A 134 13.68 -8.40 7.74
C ALA A 134 15.04 -7.73 7.47
N LEU A 135 15.19 -6.45 7.82
CA LEU A 135 16.47 -5.74 7.73
C LEU A 135 17.53 -6.38 8.64
N GLU A 136 17.14 -6.75 9.86
CA GLU A 136 17.99 -7.47 10.80
C GLU A 136 18.42 -8.84 10.25
N THR A 137 17.50 -9.59 9.64
CA THR A 137 17.82 -10.87 8.98
C THR A 137 18.86 -10.69 7.87
N ILE A 138 18.75 -9.62 7.07
CA ILE A 138 19.76 -9.30 6.05
C ILE A 138 21.10 -8.96 6.72
N ALA A 139 21.07 -8.16 7.77
CA ALA A 139 22.27 -7.71 8.49
C ALA A 139 23.02 -8.86 9.18
N ASP A 140 22.32 -9.87 9.67
CA ASP A 140 22.89 -11.07 10.29
C ASP A 140 23.42 -12.09 9.27
N ALA A 141 22.95 -12.01 8.02
CA ALA A 141 23.39 -12.88 6.94
C ALA A 141 24.66 -12.39 6.23
N LEU A 142 25.15 -11.18 6.54
CA LEU A 142 26.37 -10.64 5.96
C LEU A 142 27.62 -11.43 6.38
N PRO A 143 28.67 -11.51 5.53
CA PRO A 143 28.72 -11.01 4.14
C PRO A 143 28.15 -11.99 3.11
N ASN A 144 28.14 -13.30 3.40
CA ASN A 144 28.01 -14.35 2.38
C ASN A 144 26.64 -15.03 2.30
N GLY A 145 25.78 -14.82 3.29
CA GLY A 145 24.44 -15.44 3.38
C GLY A 145 23.30 -14.59 2.84
N VAL A 146 23.59 -13.41 2.27
CA VAL A 146 22.56 -12.46 1.84
C VAL A 146 21.77 -12.99 0.65
N CYS A 147 20.45 -13.08 0.80
CA CYS A 147 19.53 -13.46 -0.26
C CYS A 147 19.20 -12.26 -1.16
N ARG A 148 19.65 -12.31 -2.42
CA ARG A 148 19.42 -11.22 -3.40
C ARG A 148 17.94 -10.92 -3.65
N ALA A 149 17.10 -11.95 -3.73
CA ALA A 149 15.67 -11.79 -3.93
C ALA A 149 15.02 -11.06 -2.74
N GLU A 150 15.50 -11.33 -1.53
CA GLU A 150 15.04 -10.65 -0.32
C GLU A 150 15.48 -9.19 -0.29
N CYS A 151 16.71 -8.88 -0.71
CA CYS A 151 17.16 -7.49 -0.85
C CYS A 151 16.26 -6.69 -1.80
N LEU A 152 15.93 -7.23 -2.99
CA LEU A 152 15.02 -6.57 -3.93
C LEU A 152 13.63 -6.37 -3.33
N ARG A 153 13.11 -7.41 -2.63
CA ARG A 153 11.80 -7.34 -1.99
C ARG A 153 11.77 -6.24 -0.93
N ILE A 154 12.75 -6.22 -0.03
CA ILE A 154 12.81 -5.22 1.06
C ILE A 154 13.02 -3.82 0.51
N ALA A 155 13.93 -3.64 -0.46
CA ALA A 155 14.12 -2.35 -1.12
C ALA A 155 12.83 -1.80 -1.74
N SER A 156 12.03 -2.66 -2.38
CA SER A 156 10.75 -2.24 -2.98
C SER A 156 9.67 -1.82 -1.97
N LEU A 157 9.81 -2.23 -0.70
CA LEU A 157 8.83 -2.02 0.36
C LEU A 157 9.23 -0.94 1.36
N LEU A 158 10.52 -0.82 1.65
CA LEU A 158 11.07 -0.03 2.76
C LEU A 158 10.57 1.41 2.74
N LEU A 159 10.96 2.18 1.73
CA LEU A 159 10.65 3.60 1.66
C LEU A 159 9.16 3.89 1.43
N PRO A 160 8.43 3.17 0.55
CA PRO A 160 6.99 3.36 0.39
C PRO A 160 6.19 3.09 1.67
N LEU A 161 6.58 2.08 2.46
CA LEU A 161 5.92 1.76 3.72
C LEU A 161 6.13 2.86 4.75
N LEU A 162 7.39 3.32 4.93
CA LEU A 162 7.70 4.38 5.89
C LEU A 162 6.98 5.69 5.55
N ARG A 163 7.04 6.15 4.30
CA ARG A 163 6.33 7.37 3.86
C ARG A 163 4.83 7.29 4.11
N LYS A 164 4.22 6.14 3.84
CA LYS A 164 2.78 5.94 4.08
C LYS A 164 2.46 5.97 5.57
N ALA A 165 3.33 5.40 6.40
CA ALA A 165 3.17 5.40 7.84
C ALA A 165 3.33 6.81 8.43
N HIS A 166 4.41 7.52 8.10
CA HIS A 166 4.66 8.89 8.54
C HIS A 166 3.56 9.84 8.09
N ALA A 167 3.07 9.72 6.85
CA ALA A 167 1.93 10.51 6.38
C ALA A 167 0.68 10.25 7.21
N TYR A 168 0.39 8.99 7.57
CA TYR A 168 -0.74 8.67 8.42
C TYR A 168 -0.57 9.22 9.85
N GLU A 169 0.64 9.12 10.39
CA GLU A 169 0.99 9.70 11.70
C GLU A 169 0.76 11.21 11.69
N GLU A 170 1.26 11.91 10.68
CA GLU A 170 1.15 13.37 10.58
C GLU A 170 -0.26 13.88 10.27
N ASP A 171 -1.01 13.17 9.42
CA ASP A 171 -2.35 13.60 8.99
C ASP A 171 -3.44 13.20 10.00
N VAL A 172 -3.23 12.16 10.81
CA VAL A 172 -4.28 11.55 11.64
C VAL A 172 -3.85 11.40 13.10
N VAL A 173 -2.68 10.82 13.36
CA VAL A 173 -2.28 10.49 14.74
C VAL A 173 -1.85 11.72 15.52
N PHE A 174 -0.97 12.57 14.97
CA PHE A 174 -0.48 13.77 15.64
C PHE A 174 -1.58 14.80 15.90
N PRO A 175 -2.55 15.04 15.00
CA PRO A 175 -3.72 15.85 15.34
C PRO A 175 -4.56 15.28 16.48
N ALA A 176 -4.77 13.96 16.52
CA ALA A 176 -5.49 13.31 17.61
C ALA A 176 -4.72 13.41 18.94
N PHE A 177 -3.40 13.22 18.89
CA PHE A 177 -2.52 13.35 20.04
C PHE A 177 -2.53 14.78 20.60
N ALA A 178 -2.39 15.79 19.74
CA ALA A 178 -2.45 17.19 20.16
C ALA A 178 -3.80 17.58 20.77
N ALA A 179 -4.90 16.93 20.36
CA ALA A 179 -6.22 17.16 20.93
C ALA A 179 -6.45 16.45 22.27
N ALA A 180 -5.76 15.33 22.52
CA ALA A 180 -5.92 14.50 23.71
C ALA A 180 -4.90 14.83 24.82
N GLU A 181 -3.72 15.34 24.48
CA GLU A 181 -2.68 15.73 25.43
C GLU A 181 -3.05 17.05 26.13
N THR A 182 -3.11 17.04 27.47
CA THR A 182 -3.53 18.18 28.29
C THR A 182 -2.46 18.67 29.25
N GLU A 183 -1.44 17.86 29.55
CA GLU A 183 -0.46 18.13 30.61
C GLU A 183 0.86 18.67 30.05
N ALA A 184 1.29 18.14 28.90
CA ALA A 184 2.51 18.57 28.21
C ALA A 184 2.20 19.48 27.02
N ASP A 185 3.23 20.15 26.48
CA ASP A 185 3.13 20.82 25.17
C ASP A 185 3.30 19.78 24.06
N PRO A 186 2.21 19.36 23.37
CA PRO A 186 2.30 18.34 22.32
C PRO A 186 3.07 18.83 21.09
N ASP A 187 3.16 20.14 20.86
CA ASP A 187 3.79 20.69 19.64
C ASP A 187 5.29 20.45 19.63
N LEU A 188 5.97 20.51 20.78
CA LEU A 188 7.39 20.20 20.88
C LEU A 188 7.67 18.74 20.54
N THR A 189 6.85 17.83 21.06
CA THR A 189 6.96 16.39 20.78
C THR A 189 6.69 16.11 19.30
N ILE A 190 5.61 16.66 18.73
CA ILE A 190 5.24 16.48 17.32
C ILE A 190 6.33 17.03 16.39
N ARG A 191 6.92 18.19 16.71
CA ARG A 191 8.04 18.76 15.94
C ARG A 191 9.25 17.83 15.94
N ARG A 192 9.58 17.24 17.09
CA ARG A 192 10.68 16.27 17.20
C ARG A 192 10.40 15.02 16.36
N LEU A 193 9.21 14.43 16.48
CA LEU A 193 8.84 13.23 15.70
C LEU A 193 8.85 13.48 14.19
N ARG A 194 8.39 14.64 13.73
CA ARG A 194 8.51 15.03 12.31
C ARG A 194 9.95 15.18 11.84
N ALA A 195 10.85 15.67 12.69
CA ALA A 195 12.27 15.72 12.35
C ALA A 195 12.86 14.30 12.23
N GLU A 196 12.51 13.42 13.17
CA GLU A 196 12.88 11.99 13.12
C GLU A 196 12.35 11.33 11.84
N HIS A 197 11.12 11.62 11.39
CA HIS A 197 10.58 11.10 10.12
C HIS A 197 11.44 11.48 8.91
N VAL A 198 11.89 12.73 8.83
CA VAL A 198 12.75 13.20 7.73
C VAL A 198 14.09 12.47 7.73
N GLU A 199 14.68 12.29 8.92
CA GLU A 199 15.93 11.56 9.10
C GLU A 199 15.78 10.08 8.71
N ASP A 200 14.73 9.41 9.22
CA ASP A 200 14.45 8.00 8.94
C ASP A 200 14.15 7.76 7.45
N GLU A 201 13.41 8.65 6.78
CA GLU A 201 13.15 8.54 5.34
C GLU A 201 14.40 8.74 4.50
N SER A 202 15.26 9.71 4.85
CA SER A 202 16.54 9.92 4.17
C SER A 202 17.45 8.71 4.32
N PHE A 203 17.52 8.15 5.53
CA PHE A 203 18.34 6.98 5.80
C PHE A 203 17.80 5.72 5.10
N ALA A 204 16.47 5.56 5.08
CA ALA A 204 15.82 4.48 4.36
C ALA A 204 16.06 4.55 2.84
N ASP A 205 16.16 5.75 2.25
CA ASP A 205 16.50 5.94 0.84
C ASP A 205 17.90 5.41 0.53
N GLU A 206 18.90 5.78 1.35
CA GLU A 206 20.29 5.28 1.20
C GLU A 206 20.39 3.76 1.33
N VAL A 207 19.70 3.17 2.32
CA VAL A 207 19.64 1.72 2.51
C VAL A 207 18.94 1.04 1.31
N THR A 208 17.88 1.65 0.79
CA THR A 208 17.13 1.12 -0.37
C THR A 208 18.02 1.00 -1.59
N GLU A 209 18.80 2.03 -1.91
CA GLU A 209 19.72 2.02 -3.06
C GLU A 209 20.76 0.90 -2.95
N ILE A 210 21.33 0.70 -1.76
CA ILE A 210 22.33 -0.34 -1.55
C ILE A 210 21.70 -1.74 -1.65
N LEU A 211 20.50 -1.93 -1.08
CA LEU A 211 19.78 -3.20 -1.21
C LEU A 211 19.37 -3.50 -2.67
N LEU A 212 19.02 -2.50 -3.47
CA LEU A 212 18.78 -2.67 -4.91
C LEU A 212 20.05 -3.12 -5.64
N ALA A 213 21.19 -2.46 -5.41
CA ALA A 213 22.47 -2.83 -6.01
C ALA A 213 22.86 -4.28 -5.67
N VAL A 214 22.82 -4.65 -4.38
CA VAL A 214 23.09 -6.02 -3.92
C VAL A 214 22.10 -7.02 -4.53
N GLY A 215 20.82 -6.66 -4.58
CA GLY A 215 19.75 -7.46 -5.19
C GLY A 215 19.97 -7.72 -6.69
N HIS A 216 20.51 -6.74 -7.42
CA HIS A 216 20.89 -6.86 -8.83
C HIS A 216 22.23 -7.59 -9.04
N GLY A 217 22.90 -7.98 -7.97
CA GLY A 217 24.08 -8.83 -7.99
C GLY A 217 25.41 -8.08 -7.92
N GLU A 218 25.39 -6.79 -7.60
CA GLU A 218 26.61 -6.06 -7.26
C GLU A 218 27.27 -6.68 -6.01
N PRO A 219 28.62 -6.72 -5.97
CA PRO A 219 29.33 -7.24 -4.82
C PRO A 219 29.18 -6.29 -3.62
N ILE A 220 29.04 -6.87 -2.42
CA ILE A 220 29.05 -6.10 -1.18
C ILE A 220 30.49 -5.68 -0.89
N GLY A 221 30.82 -4.41 -1.18
CA GLY A 221 32.19 -3.90 -1.04
C GLY A 221 32.67 -3.83 0.42
N ASN A 222 31.81 -3.39 1.34
CA ASN A 222 32.10 -3.34 2.77
C ASN A 222 30.89 -3.84 3.58
N ALA A 223 30.94 -5.10 3.98
CA ALA A 223 29.87 -5.75 4.72
C ALA A 223 29.68 -5.18 6.13
N GLU A 224 30.76 -4.74 6.79
CA GLU A 224 30.68 -4.10 8.11
C GLU A 224 29.92 -2.77 8.05
N ALA A 225 30.23 -1.94 7.04
CA ALA A 225 29.53 -0.67 6.83
C ALA A 225 28.03 -0.88 6.53
N LEU A 226 27.70 -1.84 5.65
CA LEU A 226 26.30 -2.18 5.37
C LEU A 226 25.59 -2.71 6.62
N GLY A 227 26.26 -3.58 7.39
CA GLY A 227 25.74 -4.09 8.65
C GLY A 227 25.48 -2.99 9.68
N PHE A 228 26.36 -2.00 9.76
CA PHE A 228 26.20 -0.82 10.62
C PHE A 228 25.01 0.04 10.19
N MET A 229 24.86 0.32 8.89
CA MET A 229 23.73 1.09 8.39
C MET A 229 22.38 0.41 8.62
N LEU A 230 22.28 -0.89 8.32
CA LEU A 230 21.05 -1.64 8.52
C LEU A 230 20.63 -1.61 10.00
N ARG A 231 21.59 -1.85 10.91
CA ARG A 231 21.38 -1.80 12.37
C ARG A 231 20.95 -0.41 12.83
N GLY A 232 21.64 0.63 12.35
CA GLY A 232 21.27 2.01 12.63
C GLY A 232 19.82 2.31 12.26
N LEU A 233 19.39 1.93 11.06
CA LEU A 233 18.03 2.20 10.59
C LEU A 233 16.97 1.44 11.40
N PHE A 234 17.10 0.12 11.58
CA PHE A 234 16.04 -0.60 12.31
C PHE A 234 16.01 -0.25 13.81
N GLU A 235 17.13 0.19 14.40
CA GLU A 235 17.18 0.66 15.78
C GLU A 235 16.50 2.02 15.96
N THR A 236 16.66 2.97 15.03
CA THR A 236 15.95 4.26 15.07
C THR A 236 14.44 4.03 14.97
N LEU A 237 14.00 3.23 14.01
CA LEU A 237 12.59 2.88 13.82
C LEU A 237 11.98 2.19 15.04
N ARG A 238 12.69 1.23 15.66
CA ARG A 238 12.22 0.54 16.87
C ARG A 238 12.06 1.51 18.04
N ARG A 239 13.00 2.46 18.23
CA ARG A 239 12.92 3.48 19.28
C ARG A 239 11.78 4.46 19.03
N HIS A 240 11.56 4.85 17.79
CA HIS A 240 10.43 5.71 17.41
C HIS A 240 9.09 5.03 17.73
N ILE A 241 8.91 3.77 17.31
CA ILE A 241 7.71 2.98 17.62
C ILE A 241 7.52 2.81 19.13
N ALA A 242 8.59 2.56 19.88
CA ALA A 242 8.53 2.45 21.34
C ALA A 242 7.99 3.75 21.96
N PHE A 243 8.54 4.90 21.56
CA PHE A 243 8.05 6.20 22.02
C PHE A 243 6.57 6.41 21.70
N GLU A 244 6.14 6.11 20.48
CA GLU A 244 4.74 6.24 20.10
C GLU A 244 3.82 5.32 20.93
N ARG A 245 4.25 4.08 21.21
CA ARG A 245 3.48 3.13 22.03
C ARG A 245 3.41 3.53 23.50
N GLU A 246 4.45 4.16 24.02
CA GLU A 246 4.56 4.53 25.43
C GLU A 246 3.90 5.88 25.74
N HIS A 247 3.86 6.80 24.78
CA HIS A 247 3.42 8.18 25.02
C HIS A 247 2.25 8.61 24.13
N VAL A 248 2.34 8.39 22.82
CA VAL A 248 1.32 8.88 21.87
C VAL A 248 0.05 8.04 21.93
N LEU A 249 0.20 6.72 21.87
CA LEU A 249 -0.89 5.76 21.83
C LEU A 249 -1.77 5.78 23.10
N PRO A 250 -1.22 5.84 24.33
CA PRO A 250 -2.04 5.94 25.53
C PRO A 250 -2.85 7.24 25.59
N ALA A 251 -2.28 8.37 25.16
CA ALA A 251 -2.97 9.65 25.14
C ALA A 251 -4.19 9.62 24.20
N ILE A 252 -4.03 9.13 22.96
CA ILE A 252 -5.14 9.04 22.01
C ILE A 252 -6.17 7.94 22.33
N LEU A 253 -5.85 7.01 23.25
CA LEU A 253 -6.81 6.02 23.76
C LEU A 253 -7.60 6.55 24.96
N ALA A 254 -7.04 7.51 25.69
CA ALA A 254 -7.66 8.10 26.87
C ALA A 254 -8.58 9.29 26.56
N GLY A 255 -8.31 10.01 25.46
CA GLY A 255 -9.16 11.08 24.92
C GLY A 255 -10.34 10.58 24.09
#